data_AF-A0A7V5U0V0-F1
#
_entry.id   AF-A0A7V5U0V0-F1
#
_cell.length_a   1.000
_cell.length_b   1.000
_cell.length_c   1.000
_cell.angle_alpha   90.00
_cell.angle_beta   90.00
_cell.angle_gamma   90.00
#
_symmetry.space_group_name_H-M   'P 1'
#
loop_
_entity.id
_entity.type
_entity.pdbx_description
1 polymer ?
#
loop_
_entity_poly.entity_id
_entity_poly.type
_entity_poly.pdbx_seq_one_letter_code
_entity_poly.pdbx_strand_id
1 'polypeptide(L)'
;ALAAARQGDQVNPQKRSSGSQFYIVVGRTWTEDELDMIEEKRGFEYTDEQREIYKTLGGYPFLDREYTVYGEVIGGLDIVDAISVVDTNPADRPLQDIIIESVEIVE
;
A
#
# COMPACT_ATOMS: atom_id res chain seq x y z
N ALA A 1 -3.89 -4.44 -1.77
CA ALA A 1 -3.13 -5.28 -0.82
C ALA A 1 -3.34 -4.79 0.61
N LEU A 2 -3.41 -5.71 1.60
CA LEU A 2 -3.38 -5.41 3.03
C LEU A 2 -1.97 -5.71 3.57
N ALA A 3 -1.32 -4.71 4.18
CA ALA A 3 0.08 -4.80 4.57
C ALA A 3 0.34 -4.19 5.95
N ALA A 4 1.42 -4.64 6.59
CA ALA A 4 1.81 -4.16 7.90
C ALA A 4 2.54 -2.82 7.79
N ALA A 5 2.13 -1.83 8.59
CA ALA A 5 2.85 -0.57 8.70
C ALA A 5 4.19 -0.78 9.43
N ARG A 6 5.10 0.19 9.33
CA ARG A 6 6.33 0.23 10.14
C ARG A 6 6.77 1.66 10.38
N GLN A 7 7.54 1.88 11.45
CA GLN A 7 8.22 3.16 11.66
C GLN A 7 9.29 3.36 10.57
N GLY A 8 9.62 4.63 10.30
CA GLY A 8 10.64 4.98 9.32
C GLY A 8 12.02 4.41 9.66
N ASP A 9 12.84 4.18 8.63
CA ASP A 9 14.11 3.44 8.72
C ASP A 9 15.12 4.03 9.71
N GLN A 10 15.08 5.33 9.97
CA GLN A 10 15.94 5.99 10.97
C GLN A 10 15.64 5.52 12.41
N VAL A 11 14.39 5.12 12.67
CA VAL A 11 13.93 4.61 13.98
C VAL A 11 13.88 3.08 13.98
N ASN A 12 13.55 2.47 12.84
CA ASN A 12 13.41 1.03 12.66
C ASN A 12 14.29 0.54 11.49
N PRO A 13 15.62 0.53 11.66
CA PRO A 13 16.56 0.20 10.58
C PRO A 13 16.47 -1.27 10.13
N GLN A 14 15.96 -2.16 11.00
CA GLN A 14 15.69 -3.56 10.65
C GLN A 14 14.34 -3.75 9.94
N LYS A 15 13.61 -2.66 9.66
CA LYS A 15 12.34 -2.67 8.91
C LYS A 15 11.28 -3.60 9.50
N ARG A 16 11.26 -3.77 10.82
CA ARG A 16 10.32 -4.67 11.51
C ARG A 16 8.88 -4.17 11.35
N SER A 17 7.97 -5.08 11.03
CA SER A 17 6.54 -4.79 10.97
C SER A 17 5.98 -4.32 12.31
N SER A 18 5.00 -3.42 12.27
CA SER A 18 4.19 -3.05 13.42
C SER A 18 3.27 -4.21 13.81
N GLY A 19 3.07 -4.41 15.12
CA GLY A 19 2.20 -5.46 15.64
C GLY A 19 0.71 -5.09 15.68
N SER A 20 0.35 -3.83 15.43
CA SER A 20 -1.03 -3.34 15.57
C SER A 20 -1.47 -2.34 14.51
N GLN A 21 -0.58 -1.92 13.62
CA GLN A 21 -0.89 -0.96 12.57
C GLN A 21 -0.75 -1.61 11.19
N PHE A 22 -1.74 -1.37 10.36
CA PHE A 22 -1.79 -1.85 8.98
C PHE A 22 -2.20 -0.72 8.04
N TYR A 23 -2.02 -0.95 6.75
CA TYR A 23 -2.55 -0.09 5.70
C TYR A 23 -3.05 -0.93 4.54
N ILE A 24 -3.94 -0.32 3.75
CA ILE A 24 -4.44 -0.88 2.50
C ILE A 24 -3.87 -0.02 1.37
N VAL A 25 -3.32 -0.67 0.35
CA VAL A 25 -2.83 0.01 -0.85
C VAL A 25 -3.99 0.22 -1.81
N VAL A 26 -4.38 1.48 -2.00
CA VAL A 26 -5.13 1.96 -3.17
C VAL A 26 -4.11 2.46 -4.17
N GLY A 27 -3.86 1.64 -5.19
CA GLY A 27 -2.82 1.89 -6.18
C GLY A 27 -3.33 2.65 -7.40
N ARG A 28 -2.40 3.04 -8.25
CA ARG A 28 -2.70 3.45 -9.64
C ARG A 28 -1.99 2.52 -10.61
N THR A 29 -2.36 2.60 -11.88
CA THR A 29 -1.59 1.98 -12.95
C THR A 29 -0.32 2.78 -13.25
N TRP A 30 0.68 2.08 -13.76
CA TRP A 30 2.01 2.61 -14.07
C TRP A 30 2.32 2.37 -15.54
N THR A 31 3.04 3.31 -16.15
CA THR A 31 3.54 3.16 -17.52
C THR A 31 4.88 2.42 -17.54
N GLU A 32 5.28 1.92 -18.71
CA GLU A 32 6.57 1.25 -18.92
C GLU A 32 7.74 2.14 -18.45
N ASP A 33 7.78 3.38 -18.94
CA ASP A 33 8.84 4.35 -18.60
C ASP A 33 8.90 4.65 -17.10
N GLU A 34 7.75 4.73 -16.42
CA GLU A 34 7.72 4.92 -14.96
C GLU A 34 8.27 3.72 -14.21
N LEU A 35 7.95 2.50 -14.66
CA LEU A 35 8.48 1.27 -14.07
C LEU A 35 9.99 1.18 -14.29
N ASP A 36 10.51 1.55 -15.46
CA ASP A 36 11.94 1.60 -15.74
C ASP A 36 12.67 2.54 -14.78
N MET A 37 12.13 3.74 -14.56
CA MET A 37 12.68 4.70 -13.60
C MET A 37 12.68 4.16 -12.17
N ILE A 38 11.67 3.37 -11.79
CA ILE A 38 11.59 2.73 -10.48
C ILE A 38 12.66 1.65 -10.34
N GLU A 39 12.79 0.77 -11.33
CA GLU A 39 13.79 -0.30 -11.36
C GLU A 39 15.21 0.26 -11.28
N GLU A 40 15.53 1.30 -12.06
CA GLU A 40 16.82 1.99 -12.03
C GLU A 40 17.12 2.55 -10.63
N LYS A 41 16.14 3.25 -10.03
CA LYS A 41 16.29 3.86 -8.71
C LYS A 41 16.40 2.82 -7.59
N ARG A 42 15.78 1.66 -7.75
CA ARG A 42 15.66 0.63 -6.71
C ARG A 42 16.66 -0.50 -6.86
N GLY A 43 17.34 -0.61 -7.99
CA GLY A 43 18.39 -1.59 -8.25
C GLY A 43 17.87 -3.02 -8.40
N PHE A 44 16.65 -3.20 -8.88
CA PHE A 44 16.10 -4.51 -9.23
C PHE A 44 15.10 -4.40 -10.38
N GLU A 45 14.95 -5.49 -11.13
CA GLU A 45 14.02 -5.59 -12.25
C GLU A 45 12.78 -6.41 -11.84
N TYR A 46 11.65 -6.04 -12.41
CA TYR A 46 10.40 -6.79 -12.37
C TYR A 46 10.35 -7.81 -13.50
N THR A 47 9.62 -8.91 -13.30
CA THR A 47 9.28 -9.80 -14.42
C THR A 47 8.24 -9.14 -15.33
N ASP A 48 8.17 -9.57 -16.60
CA ASP A 48 7.13 -9.11 -17.53
C ASP A 48 5.71 -9.24 -16.94
N GLU A 49 5.44 -10.35 -16.24
CA GLU A 49 4.17 -10.59 -15.54
C GLU A 49 3.89 -9.55 -14.45
N GLN A 50 4.91 -9.21 -13.64
CA GLN A 50 4.77 -8.18 -12.60
C GLN A 50 4.53 -6.80 -13.20
N ARG A 51 5.21 -6.47 -14.31
CA ARG A 51 5.01 -5.21 -15.03
C ARG A 51 3.59 -5.11 -15.58
N GLU A 52 3.07 -6.19 -16.17
CA GLU A 52 1.69 -6.23 -16.66
C GLU A 52 0.65 -6.05 -15.55
N ILE A 53 0.87 -6.61 -14.35
CA ILE A 53 0.02 -6.34 -13.18
C ILE A 53 0.01 -4.84 -12.86
N TYR A 54 1.18 -4.20 -12.77
CA TYR A 54 1.26 -2.77 -12.47
C TYR A 54 0.66 -1.88 -13.55
N LYS A 55 0.68 -2.31 -14.81
CA LYS A 55 0.08 -1.59 -15.94
C LYS A 55 -1.44 -1.71 -16.00
N THR A 56 -2.00 -2.80 -15.50
CA THR A 56 -3.43 -3.13 -15.66
C THR A 56 -4.23 -3.01 -14.37
N LEU A 57 -3.80 -3.69 -13.30
CA LEU A 57 -4.45 -3.69 -11.99
C LEU A 57 -3.91 -2.57 -11.09
N GLY A 58 -2.66 -2.16 -11.33
CA GLY A 58 -1.99 -1.11 -10.58
C GLY A 58 -1.34 -1.60 -9.30
N GLY A 59 -1.10 -0.67 -8.38
CA GLY A 59 -0.45 -0.91 -7.11
C GLY A 59 0.50 0.22 -6.74
N TYR A 60 1.44 -0.05 -5.83
CA TYR A 60 2.43 0.92 -5.40
C TYR A 60 3.84 0.29 -5.34
N PRO A 61 4.55 0.20 -6.47
CA PRO A 61 5.80 -0.55 -6.62
C PRO A 61 6.93 -0.10 -5.69
N PHE A 62 6.88 1.15 -5.21
CA PHE A 62 7.85 1.64 -4.23
C PHE A 62 7.84 0.90 -2.89
N LEU A 63 6.78 0.16 -2.55
CA LEU A 63 6.70 -0.64 -1.32
C LEU A 63 7.20 -2.09 -1.51
N ASP A 64 7.51 -2.51 -2.74
CA ASP A 64 7.92 -3.89 -3.01
C ASP A 64 9.23 -4.24 -2.31
N ARG A 65 9.33 -5.46 -1.79
CA ARG A 65 10.51 -5.94 -1.04
C ARG A 65 10.81 -5.12 0.24
N GLU A 66 9.95 -4.18 0.62
CA GLU A 66 10.13 -3.28 1.77
C GLU A 66 9.11 -3.48 2.87
N TYR A 67 7.92 -4.00 2.52
CA TYR A 67 6.81 -4.19 3.43
C TYR A 67 6.19 -5.58 3.30
N THR A 68 5.73 -6.12 4.42
CA THR A 68 5.06 -7.42 4.46
C THR A 68 3.59 -7.26 4.08
N VAL A 69 3.20 -7.83 2.94
CA VAL A 69 1.80 -8.08 2.59
C VAL A 69 1.35 -9.36 3.28
N TYR A 70 0.20 -9.33 3.96
CA TYR A 70 -0.34 -10.49 4.68
C TYR A 70 -1.82 -10.76 4.38
N GLY A 71 -2.43 -10.02 3.46
CA GLY A 71 -3.79 -10.28 3.00
C GLY A 71 -4.23 -9.36 1.87
N GLU A 72 -5.50 -9.46 1.54
CA GLU A 72 -6.16 -8.64 0.53
C GLU A 72 -7.59 -8.31 0.94
N VAL A 73 -8.15 -7.27 0.33
CA VAL A 73 -9.54 -6.87 0.54
C VAL A 73 -10.39 -7.66 -0.44
N ILE A 74 -11.26 -8.53 0.08
CA ILE A 74 -12.13 -9.40 -0.75
C ILE A 74 -13.52 -8.79 -1.00
N GLY A 75 -13.86 -7.68 -0.33
CA GLY A 75 -15.13 -6.98 -0.46
C GLY A 75 -15.07 -5.58 0.14
N GLY A 76 -15.94 -4.68 -0.30
CA GLY A 76 -15.95 -3.27 0.15
C GLY A 76 -14.82 -2.42 -0.44
N LEU A 77 -14.34 -2.75 -1.65
CA LEU A 77 -13.32 -1.95 -2.34
C LEU A 77 -13.81 -0.53 -2.64
N ASP A 78 -15.10 -0.37 -2.93
CA ASP A 78 -15.74 0.94 -3.10
C ASP A 78 -15.66 1.80 -1.83
N ILE A 79 -15.75 1.19 -0.65
CA ILE A 79 -15.58 1.87 0.64
C ILE A 79 -14.12 2.27 0.84
N VAL A 80 -13.18 1.37 0.53
CA VAL A 80 -11.74 1.66 0.59
C VAL A 80 -11.38 2.83 -0.33
N ASP A 81 -11.90 2.83 -1.56
CA ASP A 81 -11.69 3.91 -2.52
C ASP A 81 -12.27 5.23 -2.02
N ALA A 82 -13.49 5.22 -1.47
CA ALA A 82 -14.13 6.40 -0.88
C ALA A 82 -13.32 6.96 0.30
N ILE A 83 -12.77 6.11 1.16
CA ILE A 83 -11.89 6.50 2.27
C ILE A 83 -10.60 7.15 1.74
N SER A 84 -10.04 6.65 0.63
CA SER A 84 -8.75 7.12 0.11
C SER A 84 -8.75 8.56 -0.41
N VAL A 85 -9.94 9.13 -0.66
CA VAL A 85 -10.12 10.46 -1.27
C VAL A 85 -10.80 11.47 -0.34
N VAL A 86 -10.95 11.15 0.95
CA VAL A 86 -11.52 12.11 1.92
C VAL A 86 -10.59 13.30 2.12
N ASP A 87 -11.17 14.45 2.47
CA ASP A 87 -10.38 15.65 2.78
C ASP A 87 -9.47 15.41 4.00
N THR A 88 -8.21 15.82 3.88
CA THR A 88 -7.19 15.72 4.93
C THR A 88 -6.66 17.09 5.35
N ASN A 89 -6.02 17.13 6.51
CA ASN A 89 -5.23 18.27 6.94
C ASN A 89 -3.82 18.23 6.30
N PRO A 90 -2.97 19.26 6.48
CA PRO A 90 -1.61 19.28 5.91
C PRO A 90 -0.65 18.19 6.40
N ALA A 91 -1.03 17.38 7.39
CA ALA A 91 -0.28 16.23 7.89
C ALA A 91 -0.89 14.89 7.42
N ASP A 92 -1.72 14.93 6.37
CA ASP A 92 -2.41 13.78 5.77
C ASP A 92 -3.35 13.03 6.73
N ARG A 93 -3.82 13.68 7.80
CA ARG A 93 -4.87 13.13 8.67
C ARG A 93 -6.25 13.53 8.13
N PRO A 94 -7.21 12.61 7.99
CA PRO A 94 -8.60 12.93 7.66
C PRO A 94 -9.19 14.04 8.55
N LEU A 95 -9.95 14.96 7.95
CA LEU A 95 -10.62 16.05 8.67
C LEU A 95 -11.74 15.53 9.58
N GLN A 96 -12.37 14.42 9.20
CA GLN A 96 -13.35 13.68 10.00
C GLN A 96 -12.77 12.32 10.34
N ASP A 97 -12.91 11.89 11.59
CA ASP A 97 -12.36 10.61 12.04
C ASP A 97 -13.07 9.43 11.36
N ILE A 98 -12.28 8.54 10.77
CA ILE A 98 -12.73 7.25 10.24
C ILE A 98 -12.37 6.18 11.27
N ILE A 99 -13.38 5.59 11.89
CA ILE A 99 -13.23 4.73 13.07
C ILE A 99 -13.64 3.29 12.71
N ILE A 100 -12.79 2.32 13.06
CA ILE A 100 -13.18 0.91 13.05
C ILE A 100 -13.99 0.65 14.31
N GLU A 101 -15.31 0.52 14.17
CA GLU A 101 -16.22 0.31 15.32
C GLU A 101 -16.13 -1.12 15.87
N SER A 102 -15.96 -2.11 15.01
CA SER A 102 -15.87 -3.53 15.37
C SER A 102 -15.04 -4.32 14.37
N VAL A 103 -14.45 -5.41 14.84
CA VAL A 103 -13.76 -6.40 13.99
C VAL A 103 -14.32 -7.78 14.33
N GLU A 104 -14.71 -8.52 13.31
CA GLU A 104 -15.17 -9.91 13.42
C GLU A 104 -14.16 -10.82 12.71
N ILE A 105 -13.77 -11.91 13.37
CA ILE A 105 -12.93 -12.95 12.80
C ILE A 105 -13.86 -14.08 12.36
N VAL A 106 -13.90 -14.32 11.05
CA VAL A 106 -14.69 -15.38 10.43
C VAL A 106 -13.80 -16.57 10.09
N GLU A 107 -14.33 -17.79 10.24
CA GLU A 107 -13.65 -19.05 9.87
C GLU A 107 -13.90 -19.45 8.41
#